data_AF-A0AAV5RDI4-F1
#
_entry.id   AF-A0AAV5RDI4-F1
#
_cell.length_a   1.000
_cell.length_b   1.000
_cell.length_c   1.000
_cell.angle_alpha   90.00
_cell.angle_beta   90.00
_cell.angle_gamma   90.00
#
_symmetry.space_group_name_H-M   'P 1'
#
loop_
_entity.id
_entity.type
_entity.pdbx_description
1 polymer ?
#
loop_
_entity_poly.entity_id
_entity_poly.type
_entity_poly.pdbx_seq_one_letter_code
_entity_poly.pdbx_strand_id
1 'polypeptide(L)'
;MDVGRDQDFTGIPTVVLDSLRIRLSQLVHSLTALNNDVCKARLPEWPALHKQFNVTLVQLGSVLGSLEDVRVALQEAIVFPTAKFPLNTHAALLTTLLRKKNLPDVEEWIDKGTEMISTNSIDESLDDDFSQWAWEVAEENTQINVTPINLDDTTPATQWTLENAISFMYGNHYDK
;
A
#
# COMPACT_ATOMS: atom_id res chain seq x y z
N MET A 1 34.67 32.57 -31.32
CA MET A 1 35.09 31.80 -30.13
C MET A 1 33.84 31.47 -29.34
N ASP A 2 33.31 30.26 -29.47
CA ASP A 2 32.88 29.46 -28.33
C ASP A 2 32.75 28.01 -28.82
N VAL A 3 33.56 27.14 -28.26
CA VAL A 3 33.66 25.73 -28.63
C VAL A 3 32.47 25.05 -27.98
N GLY A 4 31.58 24.47 -28.80
CA GLY A 4 30.51 23.61 -28.33
C GLY A 4 31.11 22.47 -27.53
N ARG A 5 31.15 22.61 -26.20
CA ARG A 5 31.44 21.52 -25.29
C ARG A 5 30.28 20.55 -25.40
N ASP A 6 30.46 19.49 -26.19
CA ASP A 6 29.63 18.31 -26.07
C ASP A 6 29.74 17.85 -24.61
N GLN A 7 28.62 17.94 -23.90
CA GLN A 7 28.55 17.56 -22.50
C GLN A 7 28.61 16.03 -22.46
N ASP A 8 29.65 15.49 -21.84
CA ASP A 8 29.82 14.04 -21.70
C ASP A 8 28.80 13.49 -20.70
N PHE A 9 27.75 12.84 -21.21
CA PHE A 9 26.66 12.25 -20.41
C PHE A 9 26.90 10.78 -20.02
N THR A 10 28.11 10.25 -20.26
CA THR A 10 28.48 8.84 -20.08
C THR A 10 28.44 8.34 -18.63
N GLY A 11 28.42 9.24 -17.65
CA GLY A 11 28.32 8.89 -16.22
C GLY A 11 26.91 8.93 -15.62
N ILE A 12 25.89 9.35 -16.38
CA ILE A 12 24.52 9.44 -15.87
C ILE A 12 23.83 8.09 -16.07
N PRO A 13 23.27 7.45 -15.03
CA PRO A 13 22.54 6.20 -15.15
C PRO A 13 21.16 6.43 -15.82
N THR A 14 21.17 6.65 -17.13
CA THR A 14 19.98 7.00 -17.94
C THR A 14 18.95 5.89 -17.97
N VAL A 15 19.39 4.62 -17.99
CA VAL A 15 18.51 3.44 -17.98
C VAL A 15 17.68 3.40 -16.69
N VAL A 16 18.33 3.68 -15.55
CA VAL A 16 17.68 3.64 -14.25
C VAL A 16 16.70 4.81 -14.11
N LEU A 17 17.07 6.01 -14.56
CA LEU A 17 16.19 7.17 -14.57
C LEU A 17 14.98 6.98 -15.50
N ASP A 18 15.16 6.33 -16.65
CA ASP A 18 14.03 6.03 -17.55
C ASP A 18 13.08 4.99 -16.93
N SER A 19 13.63 4.00 -16.21
CA SER A 19 12.80 3.04 -15.46
C SER A 19 11.98 3.74 -14.36
N LEU A 20 12.57 4.72 -13.66
CA LEU A 20 11.89 5.53 -12.64
C LEU A 20 10.80 6.37 -13.30
N ARG A 21 11.09 7.02 -14.42
CA ARG A 21 10.12 7.81 -15.20
C ARG A 21 8.90 7.00 -15.60
N ILE A 22 9.09 5.76 -16.06
CA ILE A 22 7.98 4.86 -16.44
C ILE A 22 7.10 4.58 -15.21
N ARG A 23 7.70 4.25 -14.06
CA ARG A 23 6.95 3.95 -12.83
C ARG A 23 6.22 5.19 -12.28
N LEU A 24 6.85 6.36 -12.27
CA LEU A 24 6.17 7.61 -11.90
C LEU A 24 4.99 7.91 -12.83
N SER A 25 5.15 7.68 -14.14
CA SER A 25 4.06 7.87 -15.09
C SER A 25 2.88 6.93 -14.81
N GLN A 26 3.17 5.68 -14.42
CA GLN A 26 2.16 4.71 -14.01
C GLN A 26 1.43 5.13 -12.73
N LEU A 27 2.15 5.61 -11.72
CA LEU A 27 1.58 6.13 -10.49
C LEU A 27 0.68 7.35 -10.74
N VAL A 28 1.13 8.29 -11.58
CA VAL A 28 0.32 9.45 -11.97
C VAL A 28 -0.96 9.00 -12.68
N HIS A 29 -0.87 7.99 -13.55
CA HIS A 29 -2.03 7.43 -14.22
C HIS A 29 -3.03 6.80 -13.25
N SER A 30 -2.57 6.00 -12.27
CA SER A 30 -3.48 5.40 -11.27
C SER A 30 -4.08 6.43 -10.33
N LEU A 31 -3.31 7.42 -9.88
CA LEU A 31 -3.82 8.53 -9.06
C LEU A 31 -4.86 9.36 -9.82
N THR A 32 -4.62 9.62 -11.11
CA THR A 32 -5.59 10.33 -11.95
C THR A 32 -6.88 9.52 -12.12
N ALA A 33 -6.76 8.21 -12.32
CA ALA A 33 -7.91 7.31 -12.40
C ALA A 33 -8.71 7.28 -11.09
N LEU A 34 -8.03 7.14 -9.95
CA LEU A 34 -8.64 7.17 -8.62
C LEU A 34 -9.32 8.51 -8.35
N ASN A 35 -8.66 9.63 -8.67
CA ASN A 35 -9.21 10.97 -8.49
C ASN A 35 -10.47 11.17 -9.35
N ASN A 36 -10.43 10.72 -10.61
CA ASN A 36 -11.61 10.75 -11.48
C ASN A 36 -12.76 9.91 -10.92
N ASP A 37 -12.47 8.80 -10.24
CA ASP A 37 -13.49 7.95 -9.63
C ASP A 37 -14.11 8.55 -8.36
N VAL A 38 -13.32 9.30 -7.59
CA VAL A 38 -13.78 10.01 -6.38
C VAL A 38 -14.52 11.30 -6.72
N CYS A 39 -14.09 12.03 -7.75
CA CYS A 39 -14.72 13.29 -8.19
C CYS A 39 -16.04 13.09 -8.96
N LYS A 40 -16.43 11.85 -9.28
CA LYS A 40 -17.72 11.57 -9.92
C LYS A 40 -18.87 11.85 -8.97
N ALA A 41 -19.92 12.49 -9.47
CA ALA A 41 -21.15 12.80 -8.72
C ALA A 41 -21.88 11.55 -8.18
N ARG A 42 -21.64 10.39 -8.78
CA ARG A 42 -22.07 9.08 -8.27
C ARG A 42 -20.83 8.22 -8.06
N LEU A 43 -20.54 7.89 -6.81
CA LEU A 43 -19.40 7.05 -6.49
C LEU A 43 -19.57 5.66 -7.13
N PRO A 44 -18.49 5.06 -7.65
CA PRO A 44 -18.49 3.68 -8.10
C PRO A 44 -18.80 2.73 -6.94
N GLU A 45 -19.14 1.47 -7.25
CA GLU A 45 -19.35 0.45 -6.23
C GLU A 45 -18.09 0.31 -5.34
N TRP A 46 -18.29 0.23 -4.03
CA TRP A 46 -17.20 0.18 -3.04
C TRP A 46 -16.09 -0.84 -3.36
N PRO A 47 -16.39 -2.07 -3.82
CA PRO A 47 -15.35 -3.04 -4.18
C PRO A 47 -14.46 -2.56 -5.35
N ALA A 48 -15.02 -1.82 -6.31
CA ALA A 48 -14.27 -1.28 -7.44
C ALA A 48 -13.33 -0.15 -6.99
N LEU A 49 -13.80 0.73 -6.11
CA LEU A 49 -12.97 1.80 -5.53
C LEU A 49 -11.83 1.20 -4.70
N HIS A 50 -12.14 0.25 -3.83
CA HIS A 50 -11.16 -0.42 -2.99
C HIS A 50 -10.09 -1.14 -3.83
N LYS A 51 -10.48 -1.77 -4.94
CA LYS A 51 -9.53 -2.39 -5.88
C LYS A 51 -8.58 -1.35 -6.49
N GLN A 52 -9.08 -0.19 -6.93
CA GLN A 52 -8.24 0.86 -7.51
C GLN A 52 -7.28 1.48 -6.48
N PHE A 53 -7.76 1.67 -5.25
CA PHE A 53 -6.92 2.11 -4.15
C PHE A 53 -5.77 1.13 -3.87
N ASN A 54 -6.07 -0.16 -3.79
CA ASN A 54 -5.05 -1.20 -3.59
C ASN A 54 -4.02 -1.22 -4.73
N VAL A 55 -4.44 -1.08 -5.99
CA VAL A 55 -3.50 -0.98 -7.13
C VAL A 55 -2.58 0.24 -6.99
N THR A 56 -3.14 1.38 -6.55
CA THR A 56 -2.37 2.60 -6.32
C THR A 56 -1.32 2.41 -5.23
N LEU A 57 -1.68 1.75 -4.13
CA LEU A 57 -0.75 1.42 -3.04
C LEU A 57 0.40 0.52 -3.51
N VAL A 58 0.12 -0.51 -4.28
CA VAL A 58 1.15 -1.42 -4.82
C VAL A 58 2.10 -0.66 -5.76
N GLN A 59 1.56 0.23 -6.60
CA GLN A 59 2.39 1.06 -7.48
C GLN A 59 3.23 2.06 -6.70
N LEU A 60 2.70 2.66 -5.62
CA LEU A 60 3.43 3.55 -4.74
C LEU A 60 4.58 2.83 -4.04
N GLY A 61 4.33 1.65 -3.47
CA GLY A 61 5.39 0.81 -2.88
C GLY A 61 6.48 0.44 -3.89
N SER A 62 6.10 0.10 -5.13
CA SER A 62 7.08 -0.18 -6.18
C SER A 62 7.92 1.06 -6.57
N VAL A 63 7.31 2.24 -6.62
CA VAL A 63 8.02 3.50 -6.90
C VAL A 63 8.99 3.83 -5.76
N LEU A 64 8.56 3.67 -4.51
CA LEU A 64 9.41 3.93 -3.34
C LEU A 64 10.66 3.04 -3.33
N GLY A 65 10.51 1.74 -3.59
CA GLY A 65 11.66 0.83 -3.72
C GLY A 65 12.62 1.27 -4.83
N SER A 66 12.09 1.60 -6.00
CA SER A 66 12.92 2.10 -7.12
C SER A 66 13.50 3.50 -6.88
N LEU A 67 12.95 4.31 -5.98
CA LEU A 67 13.49 5.63 -5.64
C LEU A 67 14.66 5.51 -4.68
N GLU A 68 14.58 4.58 -3.72
CA GLU A 68 15.68 4.34 -2.77
C GLU A 68 16.95 3.88 -3.49
N ASP A 69 16.81 3.01 -4.50
CA ASP A 69 17.92 2.53 -5.33
C ASP A 69 18.68 3.66 -6.06
N VAL A 70 18.00 4.79 -6.33
CA VAL A 70 18.53 5.92 -7.14
C VAL A 70 18.78 7.15 -6.29
N ARG A 71 18.41 7.11 -5.00
CA ARG A 71 18.44 8.25 -4.08
C ARG A 71 19.81 8.89 -4.00
N VAL A 72 20.86 8.09 -3.88
CA VAL A 72 22.26 8.57 -3.79
C VAL A 72 22.66 9.32 -5.07
N ALA A 73 22.37 8.74 -6.24
CA ALA A 73 22.67 9.36 -7.53
C ALA A 73 21.89 10.67 -7.76
N LEU A 74 20.64 10.76 -7.28
CA LEU A 74 19.83 11.97 -7.39
C LEU A 74 20.27 13.09 -6.44
N GLN A 75 20.78 12.74 -5.25
CA GLN A 75 21.28 13.71 -4.29
C GLN A 75 22.56 14.40 -4.76
N GLU A 76 23.42 13.68 -5.48
CA GLU A 76 24.66 14.22 -6.05
C GLU A 76 24.46 14.90 -7.41
N ALA A 77 23.30 14.69 -8.05
CA ALA A 77 23.02 15.22 -9.38
C ALA A 77 22.79 16.74 -9.35
N ILE A 78 23.50 17.46 -10.22
CA ILE A 78 23.30 18.89 -10.45
C ILE A 78 22.07 19.08 -11.38
N VAL A 79 20.93 19.46 -10.79
CA VAL A 79 19.66 19.65 -11.49
C VAL A 79 19.60 21.04 -12.15
N PHE A 80 20.44 21.28 -13.17
CA PHE A 80 20.30 22.45 -14.03
C PHE A 80 19.97 22.05 -15.47
N PRO A 81 19.11 22.81 -16.17
CA PRO A 81 18.81 22.55 -17.57
C PRO A 81 20.08 22.72 -18.41
N THR A 82 20.28 21.83 -19.37
CA THR A 82 21.39 21.92 -20.32
C THR A 82 21.16 23.09 -21.28
N ALA A 83 22.23 23.59 -21.91
CA ALA A 83 22.15 24.73 -22.85
C ALA A 83 21.25 24.46 -24.08
N LYS A 84 20.91 23.18 -24.34
CA LYS A 84 20.01 22.74 -25.42
C LYS A 84 18.53 22.70 -24.99
N PHE A 85 18.20 23.02 -23.74
CA PHE A 85 16.83 22.94 -23.24
C PHE A 85 15.94 24.08 -23.80
N PRO A 86 14.75 23.78 -24.35
CA PRO A 86 13.88 24.79 -24.93
C PRO A 86 13.17 25.61 -23.84
N LEU A 87 13.79 26.73 -23.46
CA LEU A 87 13.31 27.61 -22.37
C LEU A 87 11.91 28.18 -22.62
N ASN A 88 11.58 28.53 -23.88
CA ASN A 88 10.33 29.22 -24.22
C ASN A 88 9.09 28.32 -24.17
N THR A 89 9.20 27.02 -24.47
CA THR A 89 8.04 26.11 -24.49
C THR A 89 7.77 25.47 -23.13
N HIS A 90 8.80 25.34 -22.29
CA HIS A 90 8.73 24.59 -21.04
C HIS A 90 9.16 25.42 -19.81
N ALA A 91 8.96 26.75 -19.85
CA ALA A 91 9.26 27.63 -18.74
C ALA A 91 8.54 27.23 -17.44
N ALA A 92 7.26 26.85 -17.51
CA ALA A 92 6.48 26.41 -16.35
C ALA A 92 7.03 25.11 -15.73
N LEU A 93 7.47 24.17 -16.57
CA LEU A 93 8.12 22.94 -16.11
C LEU A 93 9.43 23.24 -15.40
N LEU A 94 10.23 24.16 -15.96
CA LEU A 94 11.50 24.58 -15.40
C LEU A 94 11.33 25.23 -14.02
N THR A 95 10.32 26.10 -13.83
CA THR A 95 10.02 26.69 -12.52
C THR A 95 9.60 25.66 -11.47
N THR A 96 8.98 24.55 -11.89
CA THR A 96 8.61 23.45 -11.00
C THR A 96 9.82 22.58 -10.66
N LEU A 97 10.63 22.22 -11.65
CA LEU A 97 11.81 21.36 -11.46
C LEU A 97 12.93 22.06 -10.68
N LEU A 98 13.10 23.36 -10.86
CA LEU A 98 14.10 24.15 -10.12
C LEU A 98 13.63 24.59 -8.73
N ARG A 99 12.42 24.21 -8.33
CA ARG A 99 11.95 24.52 -6.98
C ARG A 99 12.70 23.65 -5.98
N LYS A 100 13.59 24.29 -5.22
CA LYS A 100 14.42 23.66 -4.18
C LYS A 100 13.65 23.33 -2.87
N LYS A 101 12.45 23.89 -2.68
CA LYS A 101 11.65 23.75 -1.46
C LYS A 101 10.31 23.07 -1.74
N ASN A 102 9.87 22.24 -0.80
CA ASN A 102 8.54 21.64 -0.81
C ASN A 102 7.45 22.74 -0.72
N LEU A 103 6.21 22.36 -0.99
CA LEU A 103 5.07 23.27 -0.77
C LEU A 103 4.99 23.65 0.72
N PRO A 104 4.61 24.90 1.05
CA PRO A 104 4.57 25.38 2.42
C PRO A 104 3.68 24.50 3.32
N ASP A 105 2.53 24.08 2.82
CA ASP A 105 1.59 23.21 3.55
C ASP A 105 2.23 21.85 3.92
N VAL A 106 3.11 21.32 3.05
CA VAL A 106 3.80 20.05 3.29
C VAL A 106 4.91 20.22 4.30
N GLU A 107 5.61 21.35 4.30
CA GLU A 107 6.62 21.69 5.31
C GLU A 107 5.97 21.78 6.69
N GLU A 108 4.81 22.42 6.81
CA GLU A 108 4.03 22.46 8.06
C GLU A 108 3.62 21.06 8.56
N TRP A 109 3.22 20.15 7.67
CA TRP A 109 2.86 18.78 8.07
C TRP A 109 4.06 17.97 8.54
N ILE A 110 5.22 18.15 7.90
CA ILE A 110 6.47 17.53 8.34
C ILE A 110 6.83 18.05 9.72
N ASP A 111 6.79 19.38 9.91
CA ASP A 111 7.11 20.02 11.19
C ASP A 111 6.19 19.49 12.30
N LYS A 112 4.87 19.43 12.06
CA LYS A 112 3.91 18.84 13.01
C LYS A 112 4.21 17.37 13.34
N GLY A 113 4.57 16.57 12.33
CA GLY A 113 4.97 15.18 12.55
C GLY A 113 6.21 15.07 13.42
N THR A 114 7.24 15.88 13.15
CA THR A 114 8.47 15.90 13.95
C THR A 114 8.23 16.43 15.37
N GLU A 115 7.34 17.41 15.54
CA GLU A 115 6.95 17.95 16.85
C GLU A 115 6.24 16.86 17.69
N MET A 116 5.31 16.12 17.09
CA MET A 116 4.64 15.00 17.76
C MET A 116 5.62 13.93 18.24
N ILE A 117 6.59 13.56 17.40
CA ILE A 117 7.64 12.59 17.75
C ILE A 117 8.54 13.13 18.87
N SER A 118 8.90 14.42 18.83
CA SER A 118 9.75 15.01 19.87
C SER A 118 9.04 15.19 21.22
N THR A 119 7.73 15.45 21.19
CA THR A 119 6.92 15.73 22.40
C THR A 119 6.49 14.45 23.09
N ASN A 120 6.14 13.43 22.32
CA ASN A 120 5.91 12.09 22.83
C ASN A 120 7.25 11.35 22.77
N SER A 121 8.07 11.47 23.82
CA SER A 121 9.28 10.64 24.02
C SER A 121 8.89 9.16 24.19
N ILE A 122 8.38 8.57 23.12
CA ILE A 122 8.09 7.15 22.98
C ILE A 122 9.45 6.51 22.76
N ASP A 123 9.82 5.63 23.66
CA ASP A 123 10.99 4.79 23.50
C ASP A 123 10.70 3.83 22.34
N GLU A 124 11.11 4.21 21.13
CA GLU A 124 10.90 3.48 19.86
C GLU A 124 11.33 2.01 19.99
N SER A 125 12.37 1.75 20.80
CA SER A 125 12.85 0.40 21.11
C SER A 125 11.80 -0.49 21.79
N LEU A 126 10.96 0.04 22.67
CA LEU A 126 9.97 -0.77 23.40
C LEU A 126 8.76 -1.11 22.53
N ASP A 127 8.40 -0.22 21.60
CA ASP A 127 7.27 -0.44 20.68
C ASP A 127 7.64 -1.44 19.56
N ASP A 128 8.89 -1.41 19.10
CA ASP A 128 9.43 -2.39 18.15
C ASP A 128 9.48 -3.80 18.75
N ASP A 129 9.98 -3.93 19.99
CA ASP A 129 10.03 -5.22 20.70
C ASP A 129 8.63 -5.80 20.93
N PHE A 130 7.66 -4.94 21.30
CA PHE A 130 6.27 -5.35 21.49
C PHE A 130 5.60 -5.75 20.17
N SER A 131 5.85 -4.99 19.10
CA SER A 131 5.32 -5.26 17.76
C SER A 131 5.86 -6.58 17.20
N GLN A 132 7.15 -6.85 17.41
CA GLN A 132 7.77 -8.12 17.04
C GLN A 132 7.15 -9.29 17.81
N TRP A 133 7.00 -9.16 19.13
CA TRP A 133 6.33 -10.18 19.94
C TRP A 133 4.89 -10.46 19.46
N ALA A 134 4.11 -9.41 19.18
CA ALA A 134 2.73 -9.55 18.73
C ALA A 134 2.65 -10.26 17.36
N TRP A 135 3.62 -10.01 16.48
CA TRP A 135 3.71 -10.67 15.19
C TRP A 135 4.07 -12.16 15.32
N GLU A 136 5.04 -12.50 16.18
CA GLU A 136 5.44 -13.89 16.47
C GLU A 136 4.28 -14.70 17.07
N VAL A 137 3.53 -14.11 18.02
CA VAL A 137 2.35 -14.74 18.62
C VAL A 137 1.23 -14.92 17.59
N ALA A 138 1.04 -13.96 16.68
CA ALA A 138 0.07 -14.09 15.61
C ALA A 138 0.45 -15.21 14.62
N GLU A 139 1.73 -15.31 14.25
CA GLU A 139 2.25 -16.37 13.38
C GLU A 139 2.05 -17.75 14.03
N GLU A 140 2.39 -17.90 15.31
CA GLU A 140 2.16 -19.13 16.09
C GLU A 140 0.68 -19.54 16.05
N ASN A 141 -0.23 -18.61 16.26
CA ASN A 141 -1.68 -18.88 16.23
C ASN A 141 -2.22 -19.22 14.83
N THR A 142 -1.59 -18.73 13.75
CA THR A 142 -1.95 -19.16 12.38
C THR A 142 -1.48 -20.57 12.05
N GLN A 143 -0.45 -21.07 12.74
CA GLN A 143 0.09 -22.42 12.57
C GLN A 143 -0.59 -23.46 13.46
N ILE A 144 -1.47 -23.05 14.40
CA ILE A 144 -2.39 -23.96 15.09
C ILE A 144 -3.44 -24.42 14.08
N ASN A 145 -3.06 -25.49 13.40
CA ASN A 145 -3.85 -26.44 12.65
C ASN A 145 -5.34 -26.35 13.00
N VAL A 146 -6.15 -25.85 12.05
CA VAL A 146 -7.58 -26.14 12.02
C VAL A 146 -7.69 -27.65 11.83
N THR A 147 -7.59 -28.40 12.93
CA THR A 147 -7.94 -29.81 12.89
C THR A 147 -9.40 -29.84 12.45
N PRO A 148 -9.74 -30.52 11.35
CA PRO A 148 -11.15 -30.72 11.04
C PRO A 148 -11.74 -31.38 12.28
N ILE A 149 -12.70 -30.70 12.91
CA ILE A 149 -13.47 -31.29 14.00
C ILE A 149 -14.07 -32.56 13.40
N ASN A 150 -13.54 -33.72 13.78
CA ASN A 150 -14.13 -34.98 13.39
C ASN A 150 -15.50 -35.01 14.06
N LEU A 151 -16.53 -34.74 13.27
CA LEU A 151 -17.92 -34.66 13.70
C LEU A 151 -18.50 -36.07 14.04
N ASP A 152 -17.66 -37.06 14.34
CA ASP A 152 -18.11 -38.44 14.60
C ASP A 152 -18.17 -38.85 16.07
N ASP A 153 -17.57 -38.10 17.01
CA ASP A 153 -17.39 -38.61 18.39
C ASP A 153 -18.13 -37.83 19.48
N THR A 154 -19.22 -37.12 19.16
CA THR A 154 -20.11 -36.57 20.21
C THR A 154 -21.59 -36.58 19.85
N THR A 155 -22.07 -37.72 19.38
CA THR A 155 -23.48 -38.08 19.65
C THR A 155 -23.48 -39.31 20.54
N PRO A 156 -23.84 -39.23 21.84
CA PRO A 156 -24.32 -40.42 22.50
C PRO A 156 -25.52 -40.90 21.67
N ALA A 157 -25.46 -42.14 21.20
CA ALA A 157 -26.52 -42.76 20.40
C ALA A 157 -27.87 -42.41 21.03
N THR A 158 -28.64 -41.54 20.38
CA THR A 158 -29.99 -41.20 20.84
C THR A 158 -30.80 -42.47 20.73
N GLN A 159 -30.98 -43.15 21.86
CA GLN A 159 -31.72 -44.43 21.97
C GLN A 159 -33.20 -44.29 21.60
N TRP A 160 -33.69 -43.06 21.37
CA TRP A 160 -35.01 -42.81 20.82
C TRP A 160 -34.93 -42.14 19.45
N THR A 161 -35.32 -42.92 18.44
CA THR A 161 -35.67 -42.41 17.12
C THR A 161 -37.09 -41.84 17.15
N LEU A 162 -37.36 -40.87 16.26
CA LEU A 162 -38.67 -40.23 16.11
C LEU A 162 -39.79 -41.25 15.82
N GLU A 163 -39.47 -42.33 15.11
CA GLU A 163 -40.38 -43.44 14.85
C GLU A 163 -40.81 -44.16 16.13
N ASN A 164 -39.89 -44.39 17.07
CA ASN A 164 -40.21 -45.01 18.36
C ASN A 164 -41.10 -44.12 19.24
N ALA A 165 -40.88 -42.80 19.22
CA ALA A 165 -41.71 -41.84 19.96
C ALA A 165 -43.12 -41.73 19.36
N ILE A 166 -43.25 -41.75 18.04
CA ILE A 166 -44.54 -41.75 17.35
C ILE A 166 -45.29 -43.06 17.62
N SER A 167 -44.61 -44.22 17.56
CA SER A 167 -45.24 -45.50 17.90
C SER A 167 -45.72 -45.56 19.36
N PHE A 168 -44.99 -44.94 20.30
CA PHE A 168 -45.40 -44.87 21.71
C PHE A 168 -46.63 -43.97 21.92
N MET A 169 -46.72 -42.87 21.19
CA MET A 169 -47.83 -41.90 21.30
C MET A 169 -49.11 -42.40 20.63
N TYR A 170 -49.01 -43.19 19.55
CA TYR A 170 -50.15 -43.70 18.80
C TYR A 170 -50.50 -45.17 19.10
N GLY A 171 -49.67 -45.90 19.83
CA GLY A 171 -49.82 -47.34 20.08
C GLY A 171 -50.57 -47.75 21.36
N ASN A 172 -51.26 -46.84 22.05
CA ASN A 172 -51.94 -47.14 23.33
C ASN A 172 -53.46 -46.88 23.31
N HIS A 173 -54.10 -47.12 22.17
CA HIS A 173 -55.55 -47.34 22.13
C HIS A 173 -55.82 -48.54 21.22
N TYR A 174 -56.70 -49.45 21.69
CA TYR A 174 -57.00 -50.81 21.21
C TYR A 174 -55.96 -51.83 21.74
N ASP A 175 -56.19 -52.53 22.84
CA ASP A 175 -57.27 -53.52 22.97
C ASP A 175 -57.78 -53.70 24.41
N LYS A 176 -59.05 -54.08 24.50
CA LYS A 176 -59.74 -54.60 25.69
C LYS A 176 -59.41 -56.06 25.91
#